data_AF-A0AA96VYX1-F1
#
_entry.id   AF-A0AA96VYX1-F1
#
_cell.length_a   1.000
_cell.length_b   1.000
_cell.length_c   1.000
_cell.angle_alpha   90.00
_cell.angle_beta   90.00
_cell.angle_gamma   90.00
#
_symmetry.space_group_name_H-M   'P 1'
#
loop_
_entity.id
_entity.type
_entity.pdbx_description
1 polymer ?
#
loop_
_entity_poly.entity_id
_entity_poly.type
_entity_poly.pdbx_seq_one_letter_code
_entity_poly.pdbx_strand_id
1 'polypeptide(L)'
;MTYKDREFVLAVKDGKTLPVDFELTNKKEIVFHLKESKFNSKSILNYNLVEYCIQNREEKSTKDKFDMLFKKLADESLESREFILSFLLITNEGSFIKKIATFWKNLWLYIVNESNVTQEKKKEYFKLLFQYLSVKELVTIDIEQSLKLYLQNNEKLEKYTESDNKKFQSLIESLNVKYPYIENPTDNPPLFSFIYEKNLYALNEKMINQVAYVKGNPEHEITQALKTAHLTTLKTTYASKLIDYIAQNINEYIENIFLKIETNTQELEDVVIELLNNEDVKKENKIKIIQKEVVKIQDILKLKDKEIWEYVLEANKVVPTWDNLLYYYQEVNELNKILIDFFNQEENYSELSQSTMNNESTFTKELLAKISKEILLTNEISDVAYEFIVKGIWFWKYKVLEFQTLSPKKVDILLENTKLELTQANINNLREYFIDKVVVLLENFKSDLLAKIDEFELQISDYQQILNSQKFIDTEKIFFIEKADVSIFENKALVVSTNNLYIKNSKLIPMDLFEVLFKESTLQESLKILILQIPNLDFEKIGDCLNQFDSPYSDLSQKGAKPIEFEGSELNKALIESLENKRYISSKSLKKNKIFINRKRA
;
A
#
# COMPACT_ATOMS: atom_id res chain seq x y z
N MET A 1 -2.48 33.91 -86.46
CA MET A 1 -2.08 32.54 -86.05
C MET A 1 -0.85 32.09 -86.82
N THR A 2 0.18 31.64 -86.11
CA THR A 2 1.40 30.99 -86.65
C THR A 2 1.10 29.57 -87.14
N TYR A 3 2.10 28.89 -87.74
CA TYR A 3 1.97 27.48 -88.12
C TYR A 3 1.68 26.59 -86.89
N LYS A 4 2.44 26.76 -85.80
CA LYS A 4 2.23 26.05 -84.52
C LYS A 4 0.83 26.30 -83.94
N ASP A 5 0.35 27.55 -83.97
CA ASP A 5 -1.01 27.87 -83.50
C ASP A 5 -2.09 27.11 -84.30
N ARG A 6 -1.93 27.02 -85.63
CA ARG A 6 -2.87 26.30 -86.51
C ARG A 6 -2.81 24.80 -86.27
N GLU A 7 -1.62 24.25 -86.08
CA GLU A 7 -1.40 22.85 -85.73
C GLU A 7 -2.12 22.47 -84.43
N PHE A 8 -1.99 23.30 -83.38
CA PHE A 8 -2.71 23.10 -82.13
C PHE A 8 -4.23 23.13 -82.31
N VAL A 9 -4.76 24.13 -83.04
CA VAL A 9 -6.21 24.21 -83.31
C VAL A 9 -6.73 22.99 -84.07
N LEU A 10 -5.97 22.50 -85.06
CA LEU A 10 -6.32 21.29 -85.80
C LEU A 10 -6.27 20.05 -84.90
N ALA A 11 -5.21 19.88 -84.11
CA ALA A 11 -5.08 18.77 -83.17
C ALA A 11 -6.27 18.72 -82.18
N VAL A 12 -6.67 19.88 -81.61
CA VAL A 12 -7.86 19.96 -80.73
C VAL A 12 -9.16 19.63 -81.46
N LYS A 13 -9.31 20.05 -82.72
CA LYS A 13 -10.50 19.72 -83.52
C LYS A 13 -10.58 18.22 -83.79
N ASP A 14 -9.44 17.58 -84.06
CA ASP A 14 -9.30 16.15 -84.32
C ASP A 14 -9.25 15.30 -83.04
N GLY A 15 -9.23 15.91 -81.86
CA GLY A 15 -9.15 15.21 -80.56
C GLY A 15 -7.76 14.63 -80.24
N LYS A 16 -6.71 15.08 -80.94
CA LYS A 16 -5.33 14.67 -80.71
C LYS A 16 -4.69 15.54 -79.63
N THR A 17 -3.99 14.92 -78.68
CA THR A 17 -3.22 15.59 -77.63
C THR A 17 -1.82 15.93 -78.14
N LEU A 18 -1.40 17.16 -77.87
CA LEU A 18 -0.02 17.62 -78.04
C LEU A 18 0.65 17.76 -76.65
N PRO A 19 1.99 17.88 -76.58
CA PRO A 19 2.67 18.16 -75.32
C PRO A 19 2.08 19.38 -74.59
N VAL A 20 1.98 19.28 -73.27
CA VAL A 20 1.35 20.30 -72.41
C VAL A 20 2.09 21.64 -72.43
N ASP A 21 3.37 21.63 -72.79
CA ASP A 21 4.27 22.78 -72.95
C ASP A 21 4.40 23.24 -74.41
N PHE A 22 3.58 22.70 -75.33
CA PHE A 22 3.60 23.11 -76.74
C PHE A 22 3.44 24.63 -76.87
N GLU A 23 4.36 25.25 -77.59
CA GLU A 23 4.49 26.70 -77.64
C GLU A 23 3.38 27.35 -78.47
N LEU A 24 2.63 28.26 -77.85
CA LEU A 24 1.55 29.02 -78.49
C LEU A 24 1.94 30.50 -78.59
N THR A 25 1.69 31.13 -79.74
CA THR A 25 1.97 32.55 -79.96
C THR A 25 0.68 33.38 -79.86
N ASN A 26 -0.34 33.08 -80.66
CA ASN A 26 -1.57 33.89 -80.74
C ASN A 26 -2.73 33.24 -79.97
N LYS A 27 -2.63 33.18 -78.63
CA LYS A 27 -3.61 32.51 -77.75
C LYS A 27 -5.05 33.03 -77.92
N LYS A 28 -5.22 34.34 -78.10
CA LYS A 28 -6.53 34.97 -78.36
C LYS A 28 -7.23 34.39 -79.58
N GLU A 29 -6.51 34.26 -80.69
CA GLU A 29 -7.02 33.69 -81.93
C GLU A 29 -7.32 32.20 -81.79
N ILE A 30 -6.48 31.45 -81.07
CA ILE A 30 -6.72 30.03 -80.77
C ILE A 30 -8.03 29.87 -80.01
N VAL A 31 -8.22 30.64 -78.93
CA VAL A 31 -9.46 30.62 -78.15
C VAL A 31 -10.64 30.98 -79.05
N PHE A 32 -10.55 32.01 -79.88
CA PHE A 32 -11.63 32.43 -80.80
C PHE A 32 -12.06 31.32 -81.78
N HIS A 33 -11.10 30.58 -82.37
CA HIS A 33 -11.38 29.55 -83.38
C HIS A 33 -11.89 28.21 -82.82
N LEU A 34 -11.84 28.01 -81.51
CA LEU A 34 -12.31 26.79 -80.85
C LEU A 34 -13.72 27.00 -80.28
N LYS A 35 -14.59 26.00 -80.49
CA LYS A 35 -15.94 25.96 -79.90
C LYS A 35 -15.85 25.63 -78.41
N GLU A 36 -16.83 26.07 -77.63
CA GLU A 36 -16.93 25.81 -76.18
C GLU A 36 -16.76 24.33 -75.82
N SER A 37 -17.48 23.44 -76.51
CA SER A 37 -17.36 21.97 -76.34
C SER A 37 -15.92 21.42 -76.38
N LYS A 38 -14.99 22.09 -77.09
CA LYS A 38 -13.60 21.65 -77.19
C LYS A 38 -12.78 21.94 -75.93
N PHE A 39 -13.25 22.84 -75.07
CA PHE A 39 -12.60 23.14 -73.79
C PHE A 39 -12.88 22.06 -72.74
N ASN A 40 -13.79 21.12 -73.02
CA ASN A 40 -14.00 19.93 -72.19
C ASN A 40 -13.26 18.68 -72.72
N SER A 41 -12.20 18.85 -73.52
CA SER A 41 -11.45 17.74 -74.15
C SER A 41 -10.02 17.68 -73.63
N LYS A 42 -9.44 16.48 -73.49
CA LYS A 42 -8.02 16.31 -73.10
C LYS A 42 -7.03 17.00 -74.05
N SER A 43 -7.39 17.14 -75.33
CA SER A 43 -6.57 17.83 -76.32
C SER A 43 -6.35 19.32 -76.04
N ILE A 44 -7.19 19.96 -75.20
CA ILE A 44 -7.09 21.39 -74.89
C ILE A 44 -5.99 21.71 -73.87
N LEU A 45 -5.50 20.71 -73.13
CA LEU A 45 -4.60 20.90 -72.00
C LEU A 45 -3.23 21.39 -72.45
N ASN A 46 -2.98 22.68 -72.26
CA ASN A 46 -1.72 23.34 -72.59
C ASN A 46 -1.45 24.49 -71.61
N TYR A 47 -0.25 24.59 -71.06
CA TYR A 47 0.10 25.58 -70.03
C TYR A 47 -0.15 27.02 -70.49
N ASN A 48 0.33 27.39 -71.69
CA ASN A 48 0.17 28.73 -72.25
C ASN A 48 -1.31 29.08 -72.47
N LEU A 49 -2.11 28.10 -72.90
CA LEU A 49 -3.54 28.31 -73.15
C LEU A 49 -4.32 28.46 -71.84
N VAL A 50 -4.04 27.60 -70.85
CA VAL A 50 -4.69 27.65 -69.53
C VAL A 50 -4.38 28.98 -68.86
N GLU A 51 -3.12 29.41 -68.84
CA GLU A 51 -2.70 30.71 -68.29
C GLU A 51 -3.42 31.88 -68.99
N TYR A 52 -3.46 31.88 -70.32
CA TYR A 52 -4.20 32.88 -71.08
C TYR A 52 -5.69 32.91 -70.72
N CYS A 53 -6.34 31.75 -70.58
CA CYS A 53 -7.75 31.67 -70.23
C CYS A 53 -8.04 32.22 -68.82
N ILE A 54 -7.09 32.09 -67.89
CA ILE A 54 -7.20 32.60 -66.51
C ILE A 54 -7.06 34.11 -66.46
N GLN A 55 -6.08 34.66 -67.19
CA GLN A 55 -5.83 36.11 -67.29
C GLN A 55 -6.98 36.85 -67.98
N ASN A 56 -7.65 36.19 -68.93
CA ASN A 56 -8.71 36.79 -69.76
C ASN A 56 -10.10 36.22 -69.46
N ARG A 57 -10.31 35.69 -68.25
CA ARG A 57 -11.55 34.98 -67.86
C ARG A 57 -12.83 35.82 -67.95
N GLU A 58 -12.72 37.14 -67.79
CA GLU A 58 -13.87 38.07 -67.85
C GLU A 58 -14.22 38.48 -69.29
N GLU A 59 -13.34 38.18 -70.26
CA GLU A 59 -13.64 38.47 -71.66
C GLU A 59 -14.77 37.57 -72.16
N LYS A 60 -15.75 38.16 -72.86
CA LYS A 60 -16.91 37.45 -73.41
C LYS A 60 -16.52 36.23 -74.26
N SER A 61 -15.41 36.32 -75.01
CA SER A 61 -14.91 35.22 -75.85
C SER A 61 -14.34 34.03 -75.10
N THR A 62 -14.00 34.21 -73.82
CA THR A 62 -13.29 33.24 -72.97
C THR A 62 -14.17 32.75 -71.82
N LYS A 63 -15.10 33.58 -71.32
CA LYS A 63 -15.96 33.30 -70.17
C LYS A 63 -16.70 31.96 -70.26
N ASP A 64 -17.40 31.71 -71.37
CA ASP A 64 -18.18 30.47 -71.55
C ASP A 64 -17.27 29.23 -71.67
N LYS A 65 -16.05 29.42 -72.18
CA LYS A 65 -15.03 28.37 -72.36
C LYS A 65 -14.29 28.04 -71.07
N PHE A 66 -14.17 29.02 -70.18
CA PHE A 66 -13.44 28.94 -68.94
C PHE A 66 -14.04 27.90 -67.99
N ASP A 67 -15.36 27.88 -67.83
CA ASP A 67 -16.02 26.89 -66.98
C ASP A 67 -15.89 25.46 -67.55
N MET A 68 -15.94 25.29 -68.87
CA MET A 68 -15.68 23.98 -69.50
C MET A 68 -14.24 23.52 -69.29
N LEU A 69 -13.28 24.44 -69.39
CA LEU A 69 -11.87 24.14 -69.12
C LEU A 69 -11.65 23.67 -67.69
N PHE A 70 -12.22 24.37 -66.70
CA PHE A 70 -12.08 23.97 -65.30
C PHE A 70 -12.85 22.70 -64.96
N LYS A 71 -13.99 22.42 -65.63
CA LYS A 71 -14.63 21.10 -65.56
C LYS A 71 -13.71 20.00 -66.07
N LYS A 72 -13.02 20.22 -67.20
CA LYS A 72 -12.05 19.25 -67.72
C LYS A 72 -10.87 19.06 -66.78
N LEU A 73 -10.29 20.15 -66.27
CA LEU A 73 -9.17 20.10 -65.34
C LEU A 73 -9.52 19.40 -64.02
N ALA A 74 -10.78 19.46 -63.59
CA ALA A 74 -11.26 18.85 -62.35
C ALA A 74 -11.97 17.50 -62.55
N ASP A 75 -11.93 16.91 -63.75
CA ASP A 75 -12.63 15.64 -64.05
C ASP A 75 -11.93 14.40 -63.51
N GLU A 76 -10.81 14.59 -62.80
CA GLU A 76 -9.99 13.54 -62.20
C GLU A 76 -9.46 12.47 -63.18
N SER A 77 -9.48 12.72 -64.49
CA SER A 77 -8.80 11.85 -65.46
C SER A 77 -7.28 11.88 -65.24
N LEU A 78 -6.59 10.81 -65.65
CA LEU A 78 -5.12 10.71 -65.54
C LEU A 78 -4.43 11.93 -66.18
N GLU A 79 -4.86 12.33 -67.38
CA GLU A 79 -4.29 13.48 -68.08
C GLU A 79 -4.49 14.79 -67.32
N SER A 80 -5.67 14.98 -66.70
CA SER A 80 -5.95 16.16 -65.88
C SER A 80 -5.14 16.16 -64.59
N ARG A 81 -5.06 15.02 -63.91
CA ARG A 81 -4.28 14.84 -62.67
C ARG A 81 -2.80 15.18 -62.91
N GLU A 82 -2.19 14.60 -63.94
CA GLU A 82 -0.80 14.87 -64.31
C GLU A 82 -0.58 16.35 -64.68
N PHE A 83 -1.48 16.91 -65.51
CA PHE A 83 -1.41 18.31 -65.90
C PHE A 83 -1.49 19.26 -64.70
N ILE A 84 -2.39 19.01 -63.75
CA ILE A 84 -2.53 19.85 -62.56
C ILE A 84 -1.28 19.80 -61.68
N LEU A 85 -0.75 18.59 -61.40
CA LEU A 85 0.41 18.44 -60.54
C LEU A 85 1.64 19.17 -61.09
N SER A 86 1.86 19.10 -62.40
CA SER A 86 2.98 19.81 -63.04
C SER A 86 2.71 21.31 -63.12
N PHE A 87 1.50 21.73 -63.51
CA PHE A 87 1.19 23.13 -63.73
C PHE A 87 1.15 23.94 -62.43
N LEU A 88 0.69 23.36 -61.31
CA LEU A 88 0.67 24.02 -60.00
C LEU A 88 2.04 24.55 -59.56
N LEU A 89 3.12 23.88 -59.97
CA LEU A 89 4.49 24.22 -59.59
C LEU A 89 5.15 25.26 -60.51
N ILE A 90 4.56 25.50 -61.68
CA ILE A 90 5.12 26.36 -62.71
C ILE A 90 4.34 27.67 -62.80
N THR A 91 3.03 27.63 -62.55
CA THR A 91 2.19 28.82 -62.65
C THR A 91 2.47 29.83 -61.53
N ASN A 92 2.47 31.11 -61.88
CA ASN A 92 2.49 32.22 -60.92
C ASN A 92 1.08 32.81 -60.68
N GLU A 93 0.06 32.25 -61.32
CA GLU A 93 -1.31 32.73 -61.26
C GLU A 93 -2.03 32.17 -60.03
N GLY A 94 -1.99 32.88 -58.90
CA GLY A 94 -2.73 32.48 -57.69
C GLY A 94 -4.23 32.29 -57.90
N SER A 95 -4.80 32.96 -58.90
CA SER A 95 -6.20 32.79 -59.31
C SER A 95 -6.49 31.39 -59.88
N PHE A 96 -5.50 30.75 -60.52
CA PHE A 96 -5.59 29.36 -60.95
C PHE A 96 -5.78 28.43 -59.76
N ILE A 97 -4.86 28.52 -58.79
CA ILE A 97 -4.80 27.66 -57.61
C ILE A 97 -6.11 27.74 -56.83
N LYS A 98 -6.61 28.96 -56.65
CA LYS A 98 -7.92 29.22 -56.03
C LYS A 98 -9.06 28.54 -56.77
N LYS A 99 -9.10 28.69 -58.09
CA LYS A 99 -10.20 28.17 -58.91
C LYS A 99 -10.16 26.64 -59.00
N ILE A 100 -8.98 26.04 -59.17
CA ILE A 100 -8.87 24.58 -59.26
C ILE A 100 -9.22 23.91 -57.93
N ALA A 101 -8.76 24.44 -56.79
CA ALA A 101 -9.16 23.94 -55.47
C ALA A 101 -10.67 24.10 -55.19
N THR A 102 -11.34 25.01 -55.90
CA THR A 102 -12.80 25.15 -55.83
C THR A 102 -13.51 24.06 -56.63
N PHE A 103 -12.99 23.72 -57.81
CA PHE A 103 -13.61 22.74 -58.72
C PHE A 103 -13.27 21.30 -58.37
N TRP A 104 -12.03 21.05 -57.97
CA TRP A 104 -11.54 19.72 -57.59
C TRP A 104 -11.30 19.67 -56.09
N LYS A 105 -12.36 19.34 -55.33
CA LYS A 105 -12.29 19.25 -53.86
C LYS A 105 -11.36 18.13 -53.36
N ASN A 106 -11.22 17.06 -54.14
CA ASN A 106 -10.31 15.95 -53.85
C ASN A 106 -8.85 16.23 -54.23
N LEU A 107 -8.51 17.45 -54.70
CA LEU A 107 -7.15 17.80 -55.12
C LEU A 107 -6.12 17.46 -54.04
N TRP A 108 -6.36 17.87 -52.79
CA TRP A 108 -5.42 17.60 -51.71
C TRP A 108 -5.35 16.11 -51.36
N LEU A 109 -6.49 15.42 -51.27
CA LEU A 109 -6.56 13.98 -51.04
C LEU A 109 -5.72 13.21 -52.06
N TYR A 110 -5.87 13.56 -53.34
CA TYR A 110 -5.07 12.98 -54.43
C TYR A 110 -3.57 13.24 -54.25
N ILE A 111 -3.17 14.48 -53.93
CA ILE A 111 -1.77 14.83 -53.69
C ILE A 111 -1.18 13.99 -52.55
N VAL A 112 -1.91 13.85 -51.42
CA VAL A 112 -1.34 13.18 -50.25
C VAL A 112 -1.35 11.65 -50.37
N ASN A 113 -2.37 11.05 -51.00
CA ASN A 113 -2.59 9.60 -50.94
C ASN A 113 -2.39 8.86 -52.28
N GLU A 114 -2.69 9.48 -53.42
CA GLU A 114 -2.80 8.77 -54.72
C GLU A 114 -1.73 9.15 -55.74
N SER A 115 -1.12 10.33 -55.61
CA SER A 115 -0.23 10.91 -56.63
C SER A 115 1.20 10.34 -56.67
N ASN A 116 1.56 9.46 -55.74
CA ASN A 116 2.92 8.92 -55.57
C ASN A 116 4.05 9.97 -55.45
N VAL A 117 3.72 11.22 -55.11
CA VAL A 117 4.74 12.27 -54.92
C VAL A 117 5.46 12.16 -53.58
N THR A 118 6.72 12.62 -53.53
CA THR A 118 7.54 12.59 -52.31
C THR A 118 7.02 13.55 -51.23
N GLN A 119 7.44 13.37 -49.98
CA GLN A 119 7.04 14.24 -48.87
C GLN A 119 7.47 15.69 -49.07
N GLU A 120 8.66 15.92 -49.64
CA GLU A 120 9.15 17.25 -50.02
C GLU A 120 8.21 17.92 -51.00
N LYS A 121 7.69 17.14 -51.95
CA LYS A 121 6.74 17.64 -52.95
C LYS A 121 5.37 17.93 -52.36
N LYS A 122 4.86 17.08 -51.46
CA LYS A 122 3.62 17.36 -50.71
C LYS A 122 3.72 18.68 -49.95
N LYS A 123 4.89 18.95 -49.36
CA LYS A 123 5.20 20.20 -48.68
C LYS A 123 5.21 21.41 -49.61
N GLU A 124 5.78 21.29 -50.81
CA GLU A 124 5.70 22.35 -51.82
C GLU A 124 4.25 22.65 -52.25
N TYR A 125 3.46 21.61 -52.54
CA TYR A 125 2.05 21.77 -52.87
C TYR A 125 1.25 22.41 -51.74
N PHE A 126 1.47 21.96 -50.50
CA PHE A 126 0.84 22.56 -49.33
C PHE A 126 1.20 24.05 -49.20
N LYS A 127 2.47 24.43 -49.39
CA LYS A 127 2.89 25.85 -49.33
C LYS A 127 2.16 26.70 -50.37
N LEU A 128 2.01 26.19 -51.60
CA LEU A 128 1.26 26.88 -52.66
C LEU A 128 -0.23 27.04 -52.29
N LEU A 129 -0.89 25.95 -51.88
CA LEU A 129 -2.29 25.99 -51.45
C LEU A 129 -2.46 26.93 -50.25
N PHE A 130 -1.58 26.85 -49.26
CA PHE A 130 -1.59 27.69 -48.09
C PHE A 130 -1.35 29.17 -48.43
N GLN A 131 -0.51 29.49 -49.40
CA GLN A 131 -0.28 30.88 -49.81
C GLN A 131 -1.53 31.50 -50.44
N TYR A 132 -2.16 30.80 -51.39
CA TYR A 132 -3.20 31.39 -52.23
C TYR A 132 -4.64 31.16 -51.78
N LEU A 133 -4.91 30.14 -50.96
CA LEU A 133 -6.26 29.84 -50.45
C LEU A 133 -6.50 30.52 -49.10
N SER A 134 -7.74 30.96 -48.85
CA SER A 134 -8.19 31.35 -47.52
C SER A 134 -8.36 30.13 -46.61
N VAL A 135 -8.43 30.35 -45.29
CA VAL A 135 -8.68 29.26 -44.33
C VAL A 135 -9.97 28.51 -44.64
N LYS A 136 -11.05 29.23 -44.99
CA LYS A 136 -12.33 28.62 -45.37
C LYS A 136 -12.18 27.71 -46.59
N GLU A 137 -11.38 28.11 -47.57
CA GLU A 137 -11.13 27.31 -48.78
C GLU A 137 -10.27 26.09 -48.49
N LEU A 138 -9.23 26.22 -47.65
CA LEU A 138 -8.40 25.10 -47.20
C LEU A 138 -9.22 24.05 -46.45
N VAL A 139 -10.15 24.47 -45.60
CA VAL A 139 -11.07 23.55 -44.91
C VAL A 139 -11.95 22.79 -45.90
N THR A 140 -12.37 23.41 -47.02
CA THR A 140 -13.22 22.72 -48.01
C THR A 140 -12.51 21.63 -48.80
N ILE A 141 -11.18 21.60 -48.80
CA ILE A 141 -10.38 20.56 -49.48
C ILE A 141 -9.86 19.49 -48.50
N ASP A 142 -10.21 19.59 -47.20
CA ASP A 142 -9.94 18.57 -46.18
C ASP A 142 -10.92 17.39 -46.31
N ILE A 143 -10.87 16.69 -47.45
CA ILE A 143 -11.67 15.50 -47.68
C ILE A 143 -11.05 14.33 -46.91
N GLU A 144 -11.87 13.54 -46.23
CA GLU A 144 -11.43 12.40 -45.41
C GLU A 144 -10.36 12.78 -44.35
N GLN A 145 -10.39 14.04 -43.85
CA GLN A 145 -9.41 14.56 -42.90
C GLN A 145 -7.97 14.55 -43.44
N SER A 146 -7.77 14.45 -44.76
CA SER A 146 -6.45 14.34 -45.40
C SER A 146 -5.52 15.53 -45.12
N LEU A 147 -6.06 16.74 -45.02
CA LEU A 147 -5.29 17.94 -44.67
C LEU A 147 -5.01 17.97 -43.17
N LYS A 148 -6.02 17.66 -42.35
CA LYS A 148 -5.85 17.55 -40.90
C LYS A 148 -4.75 16.54 -40.55
N LEU A 149 -4.80 15.33 -41.08
CA LEU A 149 -3.83 14.26 -40.82
C LEU A 149 -2.42 14.63 -41.29
N TYR A 150 -2.30 15.27 -42.47
CA TYR A 150 -1.02 15.78 -42.94
C TYR A 150 -0.41 16.79 -41.96
N LEU A 151 -1.22 17.74 -41.45
CA LEU A 151 -0.75 18.71 -40.46
C LEU A 151 -0.41 18.06 -39.12
N GLN A 152 -1.24 17.12 -38.65
CA GLN A 152 -1.01 16.39 -37.39
C GLN A 152 0.32 15.62 -37.40
N ASN A 153 0.67 15.02 -38.54
CA ASN A 153 1.89 14.24 -38.70
C ASN A 153 3.15 15.10 -38.95
N ASN A 154 3.00 16.42 -39.07
CA ASN A 154 4.14 17.32 -39.20
C ASN A 154 4.64 17.76 -37.82
N GLU A 155 5.70 17.11 -37.36
CA GLU A 155 6.32 17.37 -36.06
C GLU A 155 7.09 18.70 -35.99
N LYS A 156 7.32 19.37 -37.14
CA LYS A 156 8.10 20.60 -37.23
C LYS A 156 7.22 21.82 -37.45
N LEU A 157 7.35 22.80 -36.56
CA LEU A 157 6.71 24.10 -36.70
C LEU A 157 7.63 25.03 -37.50
N GLU A 158 7.33 25.25 -38.78
CA GLU A 158 8.15 26.15 -39.60
C GLU A 158 8.05 27.61 -39.12
N LYS A 159 9.10 28.39 -39.33
CA LYS A 159 9.07 29.84 -39.10
C LYS A 159 8.25 30.53 -40.18
N TYR A 160 7.22 31.25 -39.75
CA TYR A 160 6.30 32.00 -40.61
C TYR A 160 6.35 33.49 -40.34
N THR A 161 5.87 34.28 -41.29
CA THR A 161 5.55 35.71 -41.06
C THR A 161 4.43 35.84 -40.03
N GLU A 162 4.23 37.03 -39.45
CA GLU A 162 3.14 37.24 -38.48
C GLU A 162 1.75 36.95 -39.09
N SER A 163 1.51 37.37 -40.34
CA SER A 163 0.25 37.13 -41.04
C SER A 163 0.03 35.65 -41.33
N ASP A 164 1.09 34.95 -41.75
CA ASP A 164 1.03 33.52 -42.03
C ASP A 164 0.82 32.71 -40.75
N ASN A 165 1.44 33.12 -39.63
CA ASN A 165 1.19 32.52 -38.33
C ASN A 165 -0.29 32.64 -37.92
N LYS A 166 -0.89 33.83 -38.03
CA LYS A 166 -2.33 34.03 -37.72
C LYS A 166 -3.22 33.14 -38.61
N LYS A 167 -2.90 33.07 -39.90
CA LYS A 167 -3.61 32.21 -40.86
C LYS A 167 -3.48 30.72 -40.50
N PHE A 168 -2.27 30.29 -40.15
CA PHE A 168 -2.00 28.90 -39.78
C PHE A 168 -2.71 28.52 -38.47
N GLN A 169 -2.68 29.40 -37.46
CA GLN A 169 -3.43 29.25 -36.20
C GLN A 169 -4.93 29.05 -36.46
N SER A 170 -5.54 29.91 -37.28
CA SER A 170 -6.95 29.76 -37.67
C SER A 170 -7.22 28.46 -38.42
N LEU A 171 -6.29 27.99 -39.25
CA LEU A 171 -6.42 26.74 -39.98
C LEU A 171 -6.41 25.53 -39.04
N ILE A 172 -5.41 25.41 -38.16
CA ILE A 172 -5.30 24.29 -37.24
C ILE A 172 -6.45 24.26 -36.22
N GLU A 173 -6.96 25.42 -35.81
CA GLU A 173 -8.14 25.53 -34.97
C GLU A 173 -9.40 25.08 -35.71
N SER A 174 -9.60 25.53 -36.96
CA SER A 174 -10.77 25.15 -37.77
C SER A 174 -10.81 23.64 -38.09
N LEU A 175 -9.64 23.03 -38.29
CA LEU A 175 -9.50 21.59 -38.55
C LEU A 175 -9.45 20.75 -37.26
N ASN A 176 -9.39 21.39 -36.09
CA ASN A 176 -9.17 20.74 -34.79
C ASN A 176 -7.98 19.76 -34.83
N VAL A 177 -6.84 20.24 -35.33
CA VAL A 177 -5.58 19.47 -35.42
C VAL A 177 -5.08 19.21 -34.00
N LYS A 178 -4.86 17.94 -33.66
CA LYS A 178 -4.23 17.51 -32.41
C LYS A 178 -2.86 16.94 -32.72
N TYR A 179 -1.81 17.70 -32.43
CA TYR A 179 -0.42 17.27 -32.67
C TYR A 179 -0.02 16.14 -31.71
N PRO A 180 0.37 14.95 -32.22
CA PRO A 180 0.87 13.87 -31.38
C PRO A 180 2.23 14.20 -30.75
N TYR A 181 3.09 14.91 -31.48
CA TYR A 181 4.42 15.32 -31.02
C TYR A 181 4.90 16.53 -31.81
N ILE A 182 5.70 17.39 -31.16
CA ILE A 182 6.36 18.53 -31.78
C ILE A 182 7.84 18.48 -31.35
N GLU A 183 8.75 18.35 -32.32
CA GLU A 183 10.17 18.08 -32.06
C GLU A 183 10.88 19.26 -31.41
N ASN A 184 10.73 20.46 -31.98
CA ASN A 184 11.38 21.69 -31.52
C ASN A 184 10.34 22.82 -31.43
N PRO A 185 9.53 22.87 -30.35
CA PRO A 185 8.46 23.86 -30.24
C PRO A 185 8.94 25.32 -30.25
N THR A 186 10.20 25.54 -29.89
CA THR A 186 10.87 26.85 -29.88
C THR A 186 11.22 27.38 -31.27
N ASP A 187 11.13 26.57 -32.33
CA ASP A 187 11.36 27.02 -33.71
C ASP A 187 10.30 28.01 -34.18
N ASN A 188 9.05 27.89 -33.70
CA ASN A 188 7.99 28.88 -33.94
C ASN A 188 7.20 29.16 -32.65
N PRO A 189 7.72 30.03 -31.76
CA PRO A 189 7.09 30.31 -30.47
C PRO A 189 5.66 30.86 -30.55
N PRO A 190 5.30 31.74 -31.52
CA PRO A 190 3.91 32.20 -31.69
C PRO A 190 2.93 31.07 -31.99
N LEU A 191 3.28 30.15 -32.90
CA LEU A 191 2.40 29.03 -33.26
C LEU A 191 2.31 28.02 -32.12
N PHE A 192 3.42 27.68 -31.48
CA PHE A 192 3.41 26.78 -30.33
C PHE A 192 2.61 27.33 -29.15
N SER A 193 2.74 28.62 -28.85
CA SER A 193 1.97 29.25 -27.78
C SER A 193 0.47 29.16 -28.04
N PHE A 194 0.04 29.34 -29.29
CA PHE A 194 -1.36 29.13 -29.66
C PHE A 194 -1.80 27.67 -29.51
N ILE A 195 -0.99 26.71 -29.97
CA ILE A 195 -1.26 25.27 -29.81
C ILE A 195 -1.42 24.92 -28.33
N TYR A 196 -0.53 25.44 -27.48
CA TYR A 196 -0.55 25.26 -26.03
C TYR A 196 -1.82 25.84 -25.40
N GLU A 197 -2.15 27.11 -25.65
CA GLU A 197 -3.31 27.79 -25.06
C GLU A 197 -4.66 27.17 -25.49
N LYS A 198 -4.71 26.57 -26.69
CA LYS A 198 -5.91 25.94 -27.24
C LYS A 198 -5.95 24.42 -27.04
N ASN A 199 -5.00 23.86 -26.30
CA ASN A 199 -4.87 22.41 -26.10
C ASN A 199 -4.85 21.61 -27.42
N LEU A 200 -4.28 22.15 -28.50
CA LEU A 200 -4.25 21.52 -29.84
C LEU A 200 -3.17 20.44 -29.97
N TYR A 201 -2.88 19.73 -28.89
CA TYR A 201 -1.90 18.66 -28.79
C TYR A 201 -2.49 17.45 -28.07
N ALA A 202 -1.97 16.27 -28.37
CA ALA A 202 -2.43 15.02 -27.77
C ALA A 202 -1.84 14.84 -26.37
N LEU A 203 -2.62 14.23 -25.46
CA LEU A 203 -2.17 13.85 -24.13
C LEU A 203 -1.40 12.53 -24.23
N ASN A 204 -0.09 12.64 -24.46
CA ASN A 204 0.85 11.53 -24.36
C ASN A 204 2.15 11.99 -23.70
N GLU A 205 2.91 11.04 -23.16
CA GLU A 205 4.15 11.30 -22.43
C GLU A 205 5.11 12.22 -23.18
N LYS A 206 5.42 11.91 -24.45
CA LYS A 206 6.40 12.68 -25.24
C LYS A 206 5.98 14.14 -25.40
N MET A 207 4.71 14.37 -25.71
CA MET A 207 4.20 15.71 -25.93
C MET A 207 4.06 16.51 -24.62
N ILE A 208 3.60 15.87 -23.55
CA ILE A 208 3.50 16.52 -22.23
C ILE A 208 4.89 16.90 -21.72
N ASN A 209 5.88 16.00 -21.84
CA ASN A 209 7.26 16.29 -21.46
C ASN A 209 7.85 17.44 -22.29
N GLN A 210 7.54 17.53 -23.58
CA GLN A 210 7.94 18.67 -24.42
C GLN A 210 7.30 19.99 -23.94
N VAL A 211 6.00 19.99 -23.65
CA VAL A 211 5.32 21.18 -23.12
C VAL A 211 5.92 21.58 -21.78
N ALA A 212 6.15 20.62 -20.89
CA ALA A 212 6.76 20.85 -19.58
C ALA A 212 8.18 21.39 -19.70
N TYR A 213 8.98 20.91 -20.66
CA TYR A 213 10.33 21.41 -20.90
C TYR A 213 10.33 22.86 -21.42
N VAL A 214 9.46 23.18 -22.37
CA VAL A 214 9.42 24.52 -23.00
C VAL A 214 8.73 25.57 -22.14
N LYS A 215 7.71 25.17 -21.36
CA LYS A 215 6.95 26.07 -20.47
C LYS A 215 7.39 26.00 -19.01
N GLY A 216 8.21 25.01 -18.63
CA GLY A 216 8.84 24.92 -17.32
C GLY A 216 10.11 25.75 -17.22
N ASN A 217 10.73 25.75 -16.04
CA ASN A 217 12.03 26.38 -15.82
C ASN A 217 13.12 25.38 -16.28
N PRO A 218 13.83 25.63 -17.39
CA PRO A 218 14.63 24.62 -18.12
C PRO A 218 16.01 24.33 -17.48
N GLU A 219 16.08 24.29 -16.14
CA GLU A 219 17.24 23.73 -15.47
C GLU A 219 17.18 22.19 -15.61
N HIS A 220 18.31 21.58 -15.97
CA HIS A 220 18.47 20.21 -16.47
C HIS A 220 17.91 19.06 -15.61
N GLU A 221 17.26 19.35 -14.49
CA GLU A 221 16.73 18.38 -13.51
C GLU A 221 15.30 17.91 -13.82
N ILE A 222 14.48 18.72 -14.51
CA ILE A 222 13.06 18.40 -14.75
C ILE A 222 12.87 17.10 -15.55
N THR A 223 13.77 16.80 -16.49
CA THR A 223 13.62 15.61 -17.36
C THR A 223 13.76 14.30 -16.60
N GLN A 224 14.60 14.25 -15.56
CA GLN A 224 14.71 13.05 -14.73
C GLN A 224 13.59 12.99 -13.70
N ALA A 225 13.22 14.12 -13.10
CA ALA A 225 12.11 14.20 -12.14
C ALA A 225 10.77 13.76 -12.76
N LEU A 226 10.51 14.13 -14.03
CA LEU A 226 9.34 13.70 -14.78
C LEU A 226 9.23 12.17 -14.93
N LYS A 227 10.33 11.41 -14.86
CA LYS A 227 10.28 9.95 -14.98
C LYS A 227 9.84 9.27 -13.70
N THR A 228 10.07 9.89 -12.55
CA THR A 228 9.84 9.26 -11.22
C THR A 228 8.69 9.87 -10.45
N ALA A 229 8.38 11.15 -10.67
CA ALA A 229 7.32 11.91 -10.00
C ALA A 229 6.68 12.88 -11.01
N HIS A 230 6.01 12.33 -12.02
CA HIS A 230 5.57 13.04 -13.21
C HIS A 230 4.58 14.17 -12.88
N LEU A 231 3.48 13.88 -12.19
CA LEU A 231 2.47 14.91 -11.89
C LEU A 231 2.99 15.94 -10.89
N THR A 232 3.72 15.49 -9.86
CA THR A 232 4.42 16.36 -8.91
C THR A 232 5.32 17.34 -9.67
N THR A 233 6.17 16.84 -10.56
CA THR A 233 7.10 17.66 -11.33
C THR A 233 6.37 18.63 -12.26
N LEU A 234 5.27 18.20 -12.89
CA LEU A 234 4.46 19.09 -13.72
C LEU A 234 3.89 20.26 -12.91
N LYS A 235 3.41 20.00 -11.69
CA LYS A 235 2.84 21.02 -10.81
C LYS A 235 3.87 22.06 -10.33
N THR A 236 5.16 21.75 -10.35
CA THR A 236 6.22 22.73 -10.05
C THR A 236 6.60 23.60 -11.24
N THR A 237 6.10 23.31 -12.45
CA THR A 237 6.36 24.12 -13.65
C THR A 237 5.44 25.35 -13.75
N TYR A 238 5.78 26.30 -14.61
CA TYR A 238 4.89 27.42 -14.98
C TYR A 238 3.82 27.02 -16.01
N ALA A 239 3.69 25.73 -16.35
CA ALA A 239 2.76 25.23 -17.35
C ALA A 239 1.33 25.06 -16.81
N SER A 240 0.72 26.11 -16.25
CA SER A 240 -0.59 26.04 -15.62
C SER A 240 -1.71 25.52 -16.54
N LYS A 241 -1.71 25.91 -17.82
CA LYS A 241 -2.70 25.40 -18.81
C LYS A 241 -2.56 23.91 -19.07
N LEU A 242 -1.35 23.36 -18.99
CA LEU A 242 -1.15 21.91 -19.07
C LEU A 242 -1.79 21.21 -17.87
N ILE A 243 -1.64 21.77 -16.66
CA ILE A 243 -2.29 21.23 -15.46
C ILE A 243 -3.81 21.28 -15.59
N ASP A 244 -4.38 22.40 -16.05
CA ASP A 244 -5.82 22.52 -16.33
C ASP A 244 -6.28 21.47 -17.37
N TYR A 245 -5.49 21.26 -18.42
CA TYR A 245 -5.82 20.31 -19.48
C TYR A 245 -5.76 18.85 -18.99
N ILE A 246 -4.78 18.52 -18.14
CA ILE A 246 -4.69 17.22 -17.46
C ILE A 246 -5.89 17.02 -16.53
N ALA A 247 -6.25 18.02 -15.72
CA ALA A 247 -7.38 17.93 -14.81
C ALA A 247 -8.70 17.64 -15.56
N GLN A 248 -8.93 18.29 -16.70
CA GLN A 248 -10.11 18.06 -17.56
C GLN A 248 -10.15 16.66 -18.19
N ASN A 249 -9.02 15.96 -18.27
CA ASN A 249 -8.87 14.66 -18.92
C ASN A 249 -8.14 13.66 -18.00
N ILE A 250 -8.41 13.73 -16.68
CA ILE A 250 -7.56 13.11 -15.67
C ILE A 250 -7.42 11.59 -15.84
N ASN A 251 -8.50 10.90 -16.23
CA ASN A 251 -8.44 9.45 -16.47
C ASN A 251 -7.60 9.10 -17.71
N GLU A 252 -7.68 9.88 -18.79
CA GLU A 252 -6.85 9.65 -19.98
C GLU A 252 -5.38 9.83 -19.64
N TYR A 253 -5.05 10.88 -18.87
CA TYR A 253 -3.70 11.11 -18.35
C TYR A 253 -3.22 9.95 -17.47
N ILE A 254 -4.05 9.50 -16.51
CA ILE A 254 -3.67 8.41 -15.61
C ILE A 254 -3.40 7.13 -16.40
N GLU A 255 -4.33 6.74 -17.27
CA GLU A 255 -4.30 5.48 -18.02
C GLU A 255 -3.21 5.45 -19.10
N ASN A 256 -2.95 6.58 -19.77
CA ASN A 256 -2.02 6.62 -20.90
C ASN A 256 -0.63 7.15 -20.58
N ILE A 257 -0.43 7.76 -19.41
CA ILE A 257 0.82 8.44 -19.07
C ILE A 257 1.27 8.03 -17.67
N PHE A 258 0.56 8.46 -16.63
CA PHE A 258 0.96 8.23 -15.23
C PHE A 258 1.26 6.75 -14.94
N LEU A 259 0.35 5.84 -15.30
CA LEU A 259 0.51 4.42 -15.06
C LEU A 259 1.50 3.74 -16.01
N LYS A 260 1.61 4.24 -17.25
CA LYS A 260 2.48 3.67 -18.30
C LYS A 260 3.96 4.01 -18.11
N ILE A 261 4.27 5.14 -17.47
CA ILE A 261 5.64 5.45 -17.09
C ILE A 261 6.03 4.49 -15.97
N GLU A 262 6.81 3.45 -16.30
CA GLU A 262 7.15 2.36 -15.37
C GLU A 262 7.81 2.88 -14.09
N THR A 263 8.70 3.86 -14.21
CA THR A 263 9.47 4.43 -13.10
C THR A 263 8.72 5.48 -12.28
N ASN A 264 7.50 5.86 -12.66
CA ASN A 264 6.71 6.85 -11.92
C ASN A 264 6.18 6.24 -10.62
N THR A 265 6.92 6.36 -9.53
CA THR A 265 6.56 5.72 -8.25
C THR A 265 6.86 6.61 -7.05
N GLN A 266 7.34 7.83 -7.27
CA GLN A 266 7.87 8.75 -6.26
C GLN A 266 7.04 10.03 -6.21
N GLU A 267 5.75 9.97 -6.54
CA GLU A 267 4.86 11.13 -6.38
C GLU A 267 4.77 11.52 -4.90
N LEU A 268 4.66 12.83 -4.63
CA LEU A 268 4.52 13.32 -3.26
C LEU A 268 3.15 12.94 -2.67
N GLU A 269 3.10 12.85 -1.34
CA GLU A 269 1.90 12.45 -0.58
C GLU A 269 0.69 13.34 -0.94
N ASP A 270 0.89 14.65 -1.04
CA ASP A 270 -0.17 15.61 -1.36
C ASP A 270 -0.75 15.41 -2.76
N VAL A 271 0.08 15.11 -3.76
CA VAL A 271 -0.34 14.81 -5.13
C VAL A 271 -1.10 13.48 -5.19
N VAL A 272 -0.64 12.45 -4.49
CA VAL A 272 -1.36 11.17 -4.41
C VAL A 272 -2.71 11.37 -3.72
N ILE A 273 -2.76 12.09 -2.59
CA ILE A 273 -4.01 12.41 -1.89
C ILE A 273 -4.96 13.21 -2.79
N GLU A 274 -4.46 14.18 -3.56
CA GLU A 274 -5.27 14.94 -4.52
C GLU A 274 -5.92 14.01 -5.55
N LEU A 275 -5.17 13.07 -6.13
CA LEU A 275 -5.70 12.09 -7.08
C LEU A 275 -6.73 11.16 -6.44
N LEU A 276 -6.49 10.70 -5.21
CA LEU A 276 -7.42 9.80 -4.50
C LEU A 276 -8.70 10.53 -4.05
N ASN A 277 -8.61 11.82 -3.76
CA ASN A 277 -9.76 12.66 -3.40
C ASN A 277 -10.52 13.23 -4.61
N ASN A 278 -9.98 13.10 -5.82
CA ASN A 278 -10.62 13.61 -7.03
C ASN A 278 -11.82 12.72 -7.40
N GLU A 279 -13.01 13.33 -7.50
CA GLU A 279 -14.27 12.65 -7.84
C GLU A 279 -14.31 12.19 -9.30
N ASP A 280 -13.60 12.88 -10.20
CA ASP A 280 -13.53 12.54 -11.62
C ASP A 280 -12.61 11.33 -11.88
N VAL A 281 -11.74 10.96 -10.93
CA VAL A 281 -10.85 9.80 -11.07
C VAL A 281 -11.63 8.52 -10.79
N LYS A 282 -11.65 7.61 -11.77
CA LYS A 282 -12.31 6.29 -11.62
C LYS A 282 -11.72 5.48 -10.48
N LYS A 283 -12.56 4.71 -9.78
CA LYS A 283 -12.15 3.84 -8.66
C LYS A 283 -11.02 2.87 -9.05
N GLU A 284 -11.09 2.27 -10.24
CA GLU A 284 -10.05 1.34 -10.72
C GLU A 284 -8.70 2.04 -10.90
N ASN A 285 -8.70 3.32 -11.30
CA ASN A 285 -7.50 4.12 -11.44
C ASN A 285 -6.92 4.50 -10.07
N LYS A 286 -7.76 4.83 -9.07
CA LYS A 286 -7.32 5.06 -7.69
C LYS A 286 -6.60 3.83 -7.12
N ILE A 287 -7.17 2.63 -7.28
CA ILE A 287 -6.56 1.38 -6.81
C ILE A 287 -5.20 1.15 -7.48
N LYS A 288 -5.09 1.37 -8.80
CA LYS A 288 -3.81 1.25 -9.52
C LYS A 288 -2.77 2.26 -9.06
N ILE A 289 -3.18 3.49 -8.73
CA ILE A 289 -2.28 4.51 -8.16
C ILE A 289 -1.74 4.03 -6.81
N ILE A 290 -2.62 3.56 -5.91
CA ILE A 290 -2.23 3.03 -4.58
C ILE A 290 -1.22 1.89 -4.70
N GLN A 291 -1.43 0.97 -5.66
CA GLN A 291 -0.53 -0.16 -5.88
C GLN A 291 0.84 0.27 -6.45
N LYS A 292 0.87 1.32 -7.28
CA LYS A 292 2.07 1.77 -8.00
C LYS A 292 2.98 2.67 -7.16
N GLU A 293 2.40 3.61 -6.41
CA GLU A 293 3.18 4.62 -5.67
C GLU A 293 3.80 4.06 -4.39
N VAL A 294 5.02 4.49 -4.05
CA VAL A 294 5.72 4.01 -2.83
C VAL A 294 5.36 4.80 -1.57
N VAL A 295 4.84 6.02 -1.73
CA VAL A 295 4.57 6.93 -0.62
C VAL A 295 3.54 6.34 0.35
N LYS A 296 3.78 6.52 1.66
CA LYS A 296 2.80 6.20 2.70
C LYS A 296 2.03 7.46 3.11
N ILE A 297 0.72 7.32 3.24
CA ILE A 297 -0.20 8.33 3.74
C ILE A 297 0.05 8.50 5.25
N GLN A 298 0.38 9.72 5.67
CA GLN A 298 0.71 10.03 7.06
C GLN A 298 -0.53 10.03 7.95
N ASP A 299 -1.62 10.62 7.43
CA ASP A 299 -2.89 10.78 8.12
C ASP A 299 -4.02 10.32 7.20
N ILE A 300 -4.66 9.21 7.58
CA ILE A 300 -5.72 8.57 6.79
C ILE A 300 -6.95 9.49 6.63
N LEU A 301 -7.17 10.45 7.54
CA LEU A 301 -8.28 11.40 7.46
C LEU A 301 -8.15 12.39 6.28
N LYS A 302 -6.95 12.56 5.72
CA LYS A 302 -6.78 13.36 4.50
C LYS A 302 -7.48 12.73 3.30
N LEU A 303 -7.80 11.44 3.35
CA LEU A 303 -8.59 10.73 2.35
C LEU A 303 -10.08 10.89 2.67
N LYS A 304 -10.80 11.66 1.83
CA LYS A 304 -12.21 11.99 2.01
C LYS A 304 -13.13 10.79 1.80
N ASP A 305 -12.78 9.93 0.84
CA ASP A 305 -13.52 8.73 0.53
C ASP A 305 -13.06 7.59 1.44
N LYS A 306 -13.91 7.22 2.40
CA LYS A 306 -13.62 6.16 3.38
C LYS A 306 -13.53 4.77 2.75
N GLU A 307 -14.13 4.55 1.58
CA GLU A 307 -13.93 3.29 0.85
C GLU A 307 -12.47 3.13 0.44
N ILE A 308 -11.72 4.22 0.24
CA ILE A 308 -10.31 4.16 -0.13
C ILE A 308 -9.43 3.64 1.01
N TRP A 309 -9.88 3.80 2.26
CA TRP A 309 -9.11 3.42 3.45
C TRP A 309 -8.76 1.92 3.46
N GLU A 310 -9.68 1.07 2.98
CA GLU A 310 -9.44 -0.38 2.89
C GLU A 310 -8.27 -0.70 1.95
N TYR A 311 -8.23 -0.07 0.77
CA TYR A 311 -7.21 -0.34 -0.25
C TYR A 311 -5.82 0.19 0.15
N VAL A 312 -5.76 1.36 0.80
CA VAL A 312 -4.46 1.89 1.26
C VAL A 312 -3.89 1.08 2.42
N LEU A 313 -4.73 0.54 3.31
CA LEU A 313 -4.27 -0.35 4.37
C LEU A 313 -3.84 -1.72 3.83
N GLU A 314 -4.65 -2.32 2.94
CA GLU A 314 -4.32 -3.60 2.30
C GLU A 314 -3.00 -3.53 1.52
N ALA A 315 -2.74 -2.42 0.83
CA ALA A 315 -1.50 -2.19 0.09
C ALA A 315 -0.31 -1.72 0.96
N ASN A 316 -0.47 -1.68 2.29
CA ASN A 316 0.47 -1.12 3.25
C ASN A 316 0.97 0.31 2.94
N LYS A 317 0.07 1.18 2.47
CA LYS A 317 0.32 2.58 2.08
C LYS A 317 -0.10 3.59 3.15
N VAL A 318 -0.25 3.16 4.40
CA VAL A 318 -0.56 4.03 5.54
C VAL A 318 0.56 3.90 6.56
N VAL A 319 0.98 5.02 7.16
CA VAL A 319 1.96 4.98 8.25
C VAL A 319 1.36 4.26 9.45
N PRO A 320 2.07 3.28 10.06
CA PRO A 320 1.54 2.42 11.12
C PRO A 320 1.49 3.16 12.47
N THR A 321 0.56 4.11 12.60
CA THR A 321 0.25 4.82 13.85
C THR A 321 -1.05 4.31 14.44
N TRP A 322 -1.17 4.35 15.78
CA TRP A 322 -2.42 3.99 16.45
C TRP A 322 -3.60 4.85 16.00
N ASP A 323 -3.41 6.15 15.76
CA ASP A 323 -4.48 7.03 15.25
C ASP A 323 -5.04 6.54 13.91
N ASN A 324 -4.19 6.23 12.93
CA ASN A 324 -4.63 5.76 11.61
C ASN A 324 -5.45 4.47 11.71
N LEU A 325 -5.00 3.52 12.53
CA LEU A 325 -5.70 2.25 12.72
C LEU A 325 -7.00 2.43 13.50
N LEU A 326 -7.04 3.31 14.49
CA LEU A 326 -8.23 3.60 15.28
C LEU A 326 -9.30 4.32 14.45
N TYR A 327 -8.92 5.25 13.56
CA TYR A 327 -9.86 5.86 12.63
C TYR A 327 -10.48 4.81 11.72
N TYR A 328 -9.68 3.94 11.11
CA TYR A 328 -10.22 2.87 10.27
C TYR A 328 -11.12 1.91 11.05
N TYR A 329 -10.66 1.46 12.22
CA TYR A 329 -11.43 0.58 13.10
C TYR A 329 -12.77 1.21 13.52
N GLN A 330 -12.82 2.52 13.77
CA GLN A 330 -14.07 3.22 14.11
C GLN A 330 -15.10 3.13 12.98
N GLU A 331 -14.66 3.14 11.72
CA GLU A 331 -15.55 3.07 10.56
C GLU A 331 -16.05 1.65 10.29
N VAL A 332 -15.18 0.64 10.39
CA VAL A 332 -15.57 -0.77 10.15
C VAL A 332 -16.17 -1.44 11.40
N ASN A 333 -15.87 -0.91 12.58
CA ASN A 333 -16.36 -1.33 13.88
C ASN A 333 -16.06 -2.80 14.25
N GLU A 334 -15.00 -3.37 13.69
CA GLU A 334 -14.52 -4.73 13.97
C GLU A 334 -13.03 -4.86 13.63
N LEU A 335 -12.35 -5.78 14.32
CA LEU A 335 -11.00 -6.22 13.97
C LEU A 335 -11.05 -7.14 12.74
N ASN A 336 -11.20 -6.53 11.57
CA ASN A 336 -11.28 -7.26 10.30
C ASN A 336 -9.92 -7.81 9.83
N LYS A 337 -9.97 -8.62 8.77
CA LYS A 337 -8.78 -9.22 8.16
C LYS A 337 -7.74 -8.19 7.69
N ILE A 338 -8.16 -7.02 7.23
CA ILE A 338 -7.24 -5.97 6.75
C ILE A 338 -6.35 -5.47 7.90
N LEU A 339 -6.94 -5.20 9.07
CA LEU A 339 -6.18 -4.83 10.27
C LEU A 339 -5.26 -5.97 10.74
N ILE A 340 -5.76 -7.20 10.73
CA ILE A 340 -4.99 -8.39 11.14
C ILE A 340 -3.76 -8.57 10.24
N ASP A 341 -3.96 -8.51 8.92
CA ASP A 341 -2.89 -8.63 7.93
C ASP A 341 -1.91 -7.46 8.07
N PHE A 342 -2.40 -6.23 8.33
CA PHE A 342 -1.56 -5.06 8.59
C PHE A 342 -0.69 -5.24 9.86
N PHE A 343 -1.26 -5.73 10.96
CA PHE A 343 -0.52 -6.04 12.19
C PHE A 343 0.51 -7.15 12.00
N ASN A 344 0.29 -8.07 11.07
CA ASN A 344 1.19 -9.20 10.80
C ASN A 344 2.40 -8.85 9.93
N GLN A 345 2.60 -7.59 9.55
CA GLN A 345 3.78 -7.14 8.81
C GLN A 345 4.86 -6.60 9.75
N GLU A 346 6.11 -7.02 9.53
CA GLU A 346 7.25 -6.68 10.39
C GLU A 346 7.48 -5.19 10.56
N GLU A 347 7.44 -4.44 9.45
CA GLU A 347 7.56 -2.99 9.49
C GLU A 347 6.45 -2.32 10.31
N ASN A 348 5.25 -2.90 10.36
CA ASN A 348 4.10 -2.30 11.01
C ASN A 348 4.08 -2.60 12.51
N TYR A 349 4.22 -3.87 12.93
CA TYR A 349 4.23 -4.18 14.37
C TYR A 349 5.45 -3.61 15.07
N SER A 350 6.59 -3.52 14.38
CA SER A 350 7.81 -2.94 14.94
C SER A 350 7.62 -1.45 15.21
N GLU A 351 7.06 -0.71 14.28
CA GLU A 351 6.79 0.72 14.44
C GLU A 351 5.68 0.99 15.48
N LEU A 352 4.57 0.24 15.43
CA LEU A 352 3.49 0.37 16.42
C LEU A 352 3.97 0.13 17.84
N SER A 353 4.89 -0.81 18.05
CA SER A 353 5.43 -1.13 19.38
C SER A 353 6.29 -0.03 20.00
N GLN A 354 6.77 0.93 19.19
CA GLN A 354 7.54 2.07 19.68
C GLN A 354 6.65 3.11 20.39
N SER A 355 5.33 3.01 20.23
CA SER A 355 4.36 3.88 20.85
C SER A 355 3.27 3.09 21.57
N THR A 356 2.66 3.72 22.58
CA THR A 356 1.53 3.15 23.29
C THR A 356 0.22 3.72 22.75
N MET A 357 -0.83 2.92 22.70
CA MET A 357 -2.19 3.39 22.39
C MET A 357 -2.69 4.29 23.54
N ASN A 358 -2.53 5.61 23.40
CA ASN A 358 -2.87 6.64 24.40
C ASN A 358 -3.77 7.74 23.80
N ASN A 359 -4.69 7.34 22.93
CA ASN A 359 -5.46 8.23 22.06
C ASN A 359 -6.81 8.68 22.69
N GLU A 360 -6.90 8.77 24.03
CA GLU A 360 -8.12 9.16 24.77
C GLU A 360 -8.55 10.63 24.51
N SER A 361 -7.65 11.47 24.00
CA SER A 361 -7.98 12.84 23.57
C SER A 361 -8.84 12.88 22.31
N THR A 362 -8.79 11.83 21.51
CA THR A 362 -9.38 11.77 20.16
C THR A 362 -10.51 10.76 20.10
N PHE A 363 -10.36 9.63 20.79
CA PHE A 363 -11.30 8.50 20.74
C PHE A 363 -11.95 8.24 22.09
N THR A 364 -13.17 7.67 22.06
CA THR A 364 -13.88 7.31 23.29
C THR A 364 -13.20 6.14 23.98
N LYS A 365 -13.26 6.13 25.32
CA LYS A 365 -12.78 5.03 26.13
C LYS A 365 -13.41 3.69 25.76
N GLU A 366 -14.69 3.71 25.34
CA GLU A 366 -15.42 2.51 24.87
C GLU A 366 -14.80 1.93 23.60
N LEU A 367 -14.47 2.76 22.60
CA LEU A 367 -13.83 2.32 21.37
C LEU A 367 -12.46 1.70 21.66
N LEU A 368 -11.64 2.39 22.47
CA LEU A 368 -10.31 1.94 22.86
C LEU A 368 -10.37 0.61 23.64
N ALA A 369 -11.33 0.47 24.54
CA ALA A 369 -11.55 -0.78 25.28
C ALA A 369 -11.97 -1.92 24.35
N LYS A 370 -12.84 -1.64 23.37
CA LYS A 370 -13.35 -2.63 22.42
C LYS A 370 -12.22 -3.18 21.54
N ILE A 371 -11.48 -2.31 20.82
CA ILE A 371 -10.39 -2.75 19.94
C ILE A 371 -9.29 -3.46 20.73
N SER A 372 -8.94 -2.95 21.93
CA SER A 372 -7.94 -3.58 22.78
C SER A 372 -8.37 -5.00 23.16
N LYS A 373 -9.64 -5.19 23.53
CA LYS A 373 -10.16 -6.51 23.87
C LYS A 373 -10.15 -7.45 22.65
N GLU A 374 -10.54 -6.98 21.47
CA GLU A 374 -10.52 -7.78 20.24
C GLU A 374 -9.08 -8.19 19.86
N ILE A 375 -8.11 -7.28 19.94
CA ILE A 375 -6.69 -7.58 19.71
C ILE A 375 -6.21 -8.63 20.71
N LEU A 376 -6.51 -8.47 22.01
CA LEU A 376 -6.05 -9.38 23.06
C LEU A 376 -6.68 -10.78 22.99
N LEU A 377 -7.80 -10.94 22.27
CA LEU A 377 -8.56 -12.19 22.19
C LEU A 377 -8.49 -12.88 20.82
N THR A 378 -7.73 -12.36 19.87
CA THR A 378 -7.59 -13.00 18.54
C THR A 378 -6.44 -13.99 18.46
N ASN A 379 -6.66 -15.11 17.77
CA ASN A 379 -5.59 -16.02 17.37
C ASN A 379 -4.95 -15.66 16.01
N GLU A 380 -5.52 -14.74 15.24
CA GLU A 380 -5.11 -14.48 13.85
C GLU A 380 -3.88 -13.56 13.71
N ILE A 381 -3.59 -12.74 14.71
CA ILE A 381 -2.30 -12.04 14.80
C ILE A 381 -1.22 -13.07 15.15
N SER A 382 -0.19 -13.22 14.33
CA SER A 382 0.93 -14.15 14.57
C SER A 382 1.58 -13.92 15.93
N ASP A 383 2.12 -14.98 16.55
CA ASP A 383 2.71 -14.86 17.90
C ASP A 383 3.82 -13.81 17.98
N VAL A 384 4.59 -13.63 16.88
CA VAL A 384 5.66 -12.62 16.80
C VAL A 384 5.05 -11.22 16.82
N ALA A 385 4.12 -10.91 15.90
CA ALA A 385 3.45 -9.63 15.88
C ALA A 385 2.72 -9.35 17.21
N TYR A 386 2.07 -10.36 17.77
CA TYR A 386 1.33 -10.26 19.03
C TYR A 386 2.21 -9.81 20.21
N GLU A 387 3.43 -10.32 20.32
CA GLU A 387 4.39 -9.91 21.35
C GLU A 387 4.72 -8.41 21.30
N PHE A 388 4.75 -7.82 20.10
CA PHE A 388 5.00 -6.40 19.89
C PHE A 388 3.75 -5.55 20.11
N ILE A 389 2.61 -5.96 19.54
CA ILE A 389 1.36 -5.21 19.58
C ILE A 389 0.79 -5.12 21.01
N VAL A 390 0.85 -6.20 21.79
CA VAL A 390 0.32 -6.22 23.18
C VAL A 390 1.05 -5.23 24.10
N LYS A 391 2.33 -4.94 23.83
CA LYS A 391 3.12 -3.93 24.56
C LYS A 391 2.53 -2.52 24.36
N GLY A 392 2.00 -2.22 23.18
CA GLY A 392 1.34 -0.95 22.88
C GLY A 392 0.02 -0.75 23.63
N ILE A 393 -0.67 -1.82 24.03
CA ILE A 393 -1.93 -1.79 24.78
C ILE A 393 -1.65 -1.62 26.28
N TRP A 394 -1.09 -0.48 26.69
CA TRP A 394 -0.54 -0.32 28.04
C TRP A 394 -1.57 -0.17 29.16
N PHE A 395 -2.72 0.46 28.89
CA PHE A 395 -3.63 0.93 29.94
C PHE A 395 -4.55 -0.17 30.52
N TRP A 396 -4.85 -1.21 29.75
CA TRP A 396 -5.90 -2.15 30.08
C TRP A 396 -5.40 -3.33 30.90
N LYS A 397 -5.98 -3.48 32.09
CA LYS A 397 -5.91 -4.69 32.91
C LYS A 397 -7.33 -5.19 33.13
N TYR A 398 -7.52 -6.50 32.96
CA TYR A 398 -8.85 -7.09 32.98
C TYR A 398 -9.04 -7.94 34.23
N LYS A 399 -10.08 -7.61 34.99
CA LYS A 399 -10.55 -8.43 36.12
C LYS A 399 -11.10 -9.78 35.69
N VAL A 400 -11.68 -9.82 34.49
CA VAL A 400 -12.18 -11.02 33.84
C VAL A 400 -11.92 -10.86 32.35
N LEU A 401 -11.22 -11.82 31.76
CA LEU A 401 -10.98 -11.89 30.32
C LEU A 401 -11.23 -13.33 29.84
N GLU A 402 -11.91 -13.46 28.70
CA GLU A 402 -12.32 -14.74 28.11
C GLU A 402 -11.26 -15.23 27.11
N PHE A 403 -10.10 -15.65 27.61
CA PHE A 403 -8.97 -16.10 26.81
C PHE A 403 -8.92 -17.62 26.59
N GLN A 404 -10.02 -18.34 26.82
CA GLN A 404 -10.07 -19.81 26.75
C GLN A 404 -9.71 -20.35 25.36
N THR A 405 -10.00 -19.57 24.31
CA THR A 405 -9.75 -19.94 22.92
C THR A 405 -8.33 -19.63 22.48
N LEU A 406 -7.54 -18.87 23.24
CA LEU A 406 -6.20 -18.44 22.85
C LEU A 406 -5.19 -19.58 22.87
N SER A 407 -4.13 -19.45 22.07
CA SER A 407 -2.99 -20.36 22.16
C SER A 407 -2.26 -20.20 23.50
N PRO A 408 -1.63 -21.27 24.04
CA PRO A 408 -0.86 -21.18 25.28
C PRO A 408 0.21 -20.08 25.26
N LYS A 409 0.88 -19.89 24.12
CA LYS A 409 1.91 -18.85 23.95
C LYS A 409 1.34 -17.43 24.04
N LYS A 410 0.12 -17.20 23.53
CA LYS A 410 -0.54 -15.89 23.67
C LYS A 410 -0.94 -15.61 25.12
N VAL A 411 -1.36 -16.64 25.85
CA VAL A 411 -1.64 -16.50 27.29
C VAL A 411 -0.36 -16.16 28.06
N ASP A 412 0.80 -16.74 27.70
CA ASP A 412 2.09 -16.35 28.26
C ASP A 412 2.38 -14.87 28.00
N ILE A 413 2.22 -14.39 26.77
CA ILE A 413 2.43 -12.99 26.40
C ILE A 413 1.48 -12.06 27.18
N LEU A 414 0.22 -12.43 27.38
CA LEU A 414 -0.74 -11.67 28.20
C LEU A 414 -0.28 -11.53 29.66
N LEU A 415 0.22 -12.63 30.23
CA LEU A 415 0.71 -12.67 31.61
C LEU A 415 1.98 -11.84 31.76
N GLU A 416 2.96 -12.01 30.87
CA GLU A 416 4.21 -11.24 30.84
C GLU A 416 3.96 -9.73 30.76
N ASN A 417 2.93 -9.31 30.01
CA ASN A 417 2.54 -7.91 29.88
C ASN A 417 1.51 -7.45 30.93
N THR A 418 1.23 -8.26 31.95
CA THR A 418 0.33 -7.96 33.09
C THR A 418 -1.08 -7.52 32.67
N LYS A 419 -1.63 -8.11 31.60
CA LYS A 419 -2.98 -7.77 31.08
C LYS A 419 -4.12 -8.33 31.92
N LEU A 420 -3.84 -9.32 32.77
CA LEU A 420 -4.78 -9.89 33.72
C LEU A 420 -4.54 -9.31 35.11
N GLU A 421 -5.60 -8.91 35.81
CA GLU A 421 -5.53 -8.58 37.23
C GLU A 421 -5.55 -9.86 38.08
N LEU A 422 -4.98 -9.78 39.29
CA LEU A 422 -5.13 -10.84 40.29
C LEU A 422 -6.57 -10.85 40.82
N THR A 423 -7.40 -11.74 40.29
CA THR A 423 -8.79 -11.96 40.72
C THR A 423 -9.09 -13.47 40.79
N GLN A 424 -10.04 -13.86 41.62
CA GLN A 424 -10.49 -15.26 41.69
C GLN A 424 -10.97 -15.77 40.32
N ALA A 425 -11.63 -14.92 39.54
CA ALA A 425 -12.12 -15.28 38.21
C ALA A 425 -10.97 -15.60 37.24
N ASN A 426 -9.92 -14.76 37.19
CA ASN A 426 -8.75 -15.03 36.35
C ASN A 426 -7.96 -16.25 36.82
N ILE A 427 -7.85 -16.47 38.14
CA ILE A 427 -7.25 -17.69 38.69
C ILE A 427 -8.04 -18.92 38.24
N ASN A 428 -9.37 -18.92 38.38
CA ASN A 428 -10.23 -20.03 37.97
C ASN A 428 -10.13 -20.30 36.47
N ASN A 429 -10.16 -19.25 35.64
CA ASN A 429 -10.01 -19.37 34.18
C ASN A 429 -8.66 -19.98 33.80
N LEU A 430 -7.55 -19.51 34.40
CA LEU A 430 -6.24 -20.12 34.17
C LEU A 430 -6.23 -21.57 34.63
N ARG A 431 -6.82 -21.88 35.79
CA ARG A 431 -6.84 -23.25 36.32
C ARG A 431 -7.59 -24.22 35.40
N GLU A 432 -8.69 -23.79 34.81
CA GLU A 432 -9.52 -24.62 33.93
C GLU A 432 -8.88 -24.87 32.57
N TYR A 433 -8.23 -23.87 31.97
CA TYR A 433 -7.76 -23.94 30.58
C TYR A 433 -6.22 -23.97 30.43
N PHE A 434 -5.47 -23.45 31.40
CA PHE A 434 -4.00 -23.27 31.35
C PHE A 434 -3.36 -23.45 32.75
N ILE A 435 -3.56 -24.63 33.35
CA ILE A 435 -3.26 -24.88 34.77
C ILE A 435 -1.83 -24.53 35.18
N ASP A 436 -0.85 -24.73 34.29
CA ASP A 436 0.57 -24.44 34.47
C ASP A 436 0.89 -22.94 34.52
N LYS A 437 -0.05 -22.09 34.10
CA LYS A 437 0.09 -20.63 34.03
C LYS A 437 -0.49 -19.91 35.24
N VAL A 438 -1.20 -20.62 36.14
CA VAL A 438 -1.73 -20.04 37.38
C VAL A 438 -0.59 -19.42 38.20
N VAL A 439 0.51 -20.16 38.39
CA VAL A 439 1.67 -19.67 39.14
C VAL A 439 2.29 -18.42 38.54
N VAL A 440 2.28 -18.27 37.22
CA VAL A 440 2.83 -17.07 36.56
C VAL A 440 2.02 -15.83 36.94
N LEU A 441 0.68 -15.94 36.99
CA LEU A 441 -0.17 -14.84 37.49
C LEU A 441 0.15 -14.50 38.95
N LEU A 442 0.23 -15.53 39.81
CA LEU A 442 0.53 -15.35 41.23
C LEU A 442 1.92 -14.73 41.46
N GLU A 443 2.90 -15.11 40.66
CA GLU A 443 4.26 -14.55 40.69
C GLU A 443 4.27 -13.07 40.31
N ASN A 444 3.52 -12.68 39.27
CA ASN A 444 3.46 -11.31 38.78
C ASN A 444 2.81 -10.36 39.81
N PHE A 445 1.89 -10.86 40.64
CA PHE A 445 1.19 -10.10 41.68
C PHE A 445 1.56 -10.57 43.09
N LYS A 446 2.77 -11.11 43.26
CA LYS A 446 3.27 -11.68 44.52
C LYS A 446 3.06 -10.78 45.74
N SER A 447 3.36 -9.48 45.64
CA SER A 447 3.19 -8.54 46.75
C SER A 447 1.72 -8.36 47.15
N ASP A 448 0.83 -8.25 46.16
CA ASP A 448 -0.61 -8.10 46.38
C ASP A 448 -1.20 -9.39 46.96
N LEU A 449 -0.75 -10.54 46.45
CA LEU A 449 -1.14 -11.85 46.96
C LEU A 449 -0.73 -12.04 48.42
N LEU A 450 0.49 -11.64 48.82
CA LEU A 450 0.93 -11.69 50.22
C LEU A 450 0.07 -10.82 51.14
N ALA A 451 -0.34 -9.65 50.67
CA ALA A 451 -1.15 -8.72 51.46
C ALA A 451 -2.62 -9.15 51.59
N LYS A 452 -3.15 -9.88 50.60
CA LYS A 452 -4.58 -10.17 50.46
C LYS A 452 -4.89 -11.64 50.25
N ILE A 453 -4.04 -12.55 50.72
CA ILE A 453 -4.21 -14.00 50.53
C ILE A 453 -5.58 -14.50 51.00
N ASP A 454 -6.10 -13.91 52.09
CA ASP A 454 -7.40 -14.26 52.67
C ASP A 454 -8.60 -13.89 51.75
N GLU A 455 -8.39 -13.11 50.67
CA GLU A 455 -9.41 -12.77 49.67
C GLU A 455 -9.51 -13.80 48.53
N PHE A 456 -8.61 -14.80 48.47
CA PHE A 456 -8.52 -15.76 47.36
C PHE A 456 -8.67 -17.20 47.83
N GLU A 457 -9.41 -17.99 47.06
CA GLU A 457 -9.57 -19.43 47.23
C GLU A 457 -8.56 -20.17 46.35
N LEU A 458 -7.43 -20.52 46.97
CA LEU A 458 -6.38 -21.33 46.34
C LEU A 458 -6.65 -22.83 46.55
N GLN A 459 -6.38 -23.62 45.51
CA GLN A 459 -6.53 -25.08 45.54
C GLN A 459 -5.18 -25.77 45.73
N ILE A 460 -5.22 -27.08 46.03
CA ILE A 460 -4.02 -27.92 46.22
C ILE A 460 -2.99 -27.72 45.10
N SER A 461 -3.45 -27.67 43.84
CA SER A 461 -2.59 -27.44 42.67
C SER A 461 -1.84 -26.12 42.73
N ASP A 462 -2.48 -25.06 43.23
CA ASP A 462 -1.92 -23.72 43.25
C ASP A 462 -0.81 -23.65 44.30
N TYR A 463 -1.06 -24.21 45.50
CA TYR A 463 -0.03 -24.34 46.54
C TYR A 463 1.16 -25.17 46.08
N GLN A 464 0.93 -26.28 45.37
CA GLN A 464 2.01 -27.09 44.80
C GLN A 464 2.86 -26.28 43.82
N GLN A 465 2.25 -25.49 42.95
CA GLN A 465 3.00 -24.64 42.03
C GLN A 465 3.75 -23.52 42.76
N ILE A 466 3.16 -22.89 43.78
CA ILE A 466 3.83 -21.89 44.63
C ILE A 466 5.08 -22.49 45.29
N LEU A 467 4.98 -23.69 45.87
CA LEU A 467 6.12 -24.36 46.51
C LEU A 467 7.24 -24.70 45.52
N ASN A 468 6.89 -25.04 44.28
CA ASN A 468 7.84 -25.37 43.21
C ASN A 468 8.45 -24.15 42.52
N SER A 469 7.79 -22.98 42.60
CA SER A 469 8.25 -21.74 42.00
C SER A 469 9.63 -21.32 42.51
N GLN A 470 10.43 -20.75 41.61
CA GLN A 470 11.73 -20.17 41.94
C GLN A 470 11.64 -18.67 42.29
N LYS A 471 10.49 -18.01 42.02
CA LYS A 471 10.30 -16.58 42.29
C LYS A 471 9.74 -16.29 43.69
N PHE A 472 9.10 -17.28 44.31
CA PHE A 472 8.77 -17.24 45.74
C PHE A 472 9.96 -17.70 46.57
N ILE A 473 10.35 -16.91 47.57
CA ILE A 473 11.38 -17.32 48.53
C ILE A 473 10.75 -18.18 49.63
N ASP A 474 11.58 -18.94 50.32
CA ASP A 474 11.11 -19.93 51.30
C ASP A 474 10.24 -19.32 52.41
N THR A 475 10.54 -18.11 52.89
CA THR A 475 9.73 -17.43 53.93
C THR A 475 8.31 -17.11 53.45
N GLU A 476 8.15 -16.77 52.17
CA GLU A 476 6.84 -16.48 51.56
C GLU A 476 6.07 -17.77 51.30
N LYS A 477 6.77 -18.82 50.82
CA LYS A 477 6.18 -20.16 50.67
C LYS A 477 5.63 -20.65 52.01
N ILE A 478 6.40 -20.49 53.08
CA ILE A 478 5.94 -20.84 54.43
C ILE A 478 4.72 -19.98 54.83
N PHE A 479 4.74 -18.68 54.57
CA PHE A 479 3.59 -17.82 54.85
C PHE A 479 2.31 -18.31 54.17
N PHE A 480 2.38 -18.70 52.89
CA PHE A 480 1.22 -19.23 52.18
C PHE A 480 0.72 -20.56 52.76
N ILE A 481 1.63 -21.45 53.17
CA ILE A 481 1.30 -22.72 53.82
C ILE A 481 0.62 -22.49 55.18
N GLU A 482 1.12 -21.55 55.98
CA GLU A 482 0.55 -21.21 57.30
C GLU A 482 -0.84 -20.57 57.20
N LYS A 483 -1.18 -20.04 56.03
CA LYS A 483 -2.49 -19.47 55.70
C LYS A 483 -3.44 -20.43 55.01
N ALA A 484 -2.97 -21.61 54.64
CA ALA A 484 -3.78 -22.58 53.93
C ALA A 484 -4.77 -23.31 54.84
N ASP A 485 -5.90 -23.72 54.28
CA ASP A 485 -6.83 -24.62 54.96
C ASP A 485 -6.17 -25.99 55.17
N VAL A 486 -6.34 -26.57 56.37
CA VAL A 486 -5.72 -27.85 56.73
C VAL A 486 -6.13 -29.02 55.82
N SER A 487 -7.27 -28.93 55.14
CA SER A 487 -7.74 -29.94 54.18
C SER A 487 -6.81 -30.12 52.99
N ILE A 488 -6.00 -29.13 52.62
CA ILE A 488 -5.09 -29.27 51.47
C ILE A 488 -3.98 -30.30 51.71
N PHE A 489 -3.69 -30.62 52.98
CA PHE A 489 -2.66 -31.58 53.38
C PHE A 489 -3.12 -33.04 53.30
N GLU A 490 -4.33 -33.32 52.80
CA GLU A 490 -4.69 -34.67 52.33
C GLU A 490 -3.81 -35.10 51.14
N ASN A 491 -3.22 -34.15 50.41
CA ASN A 491 -2.30 -34.43 49.32
C ASN A 491 -0.89 -34.75 49.85
N LYS A 492 -0.49 -36.03 49.77
CA LYS A 492 0.83 -36.50 50.22
C LYS A 492 2.00 -35.73 49.62
N ALA A 493 1.97 -35.42 48.32
CA ALA A 493 3.07 -34.71 47.67
C ALA A 493 3.25 -33.30 48.24
N LEU A 494 2.14 -32.62 48.57
CA LEU A 494 2.19 -31.33 49.23
C LEU A 494 2.75 -31.45 50.65
N VAL A 495 2.34 -32.47 51.42
CA VAL A 495 2.89 -32.75 52.76
C VAL A 495 4.41 -32.92 52.71
N VAL A 496 4.91 -33.73 51.78
CA VAL A 496 6.36 -33.94 51.60
C VAL A 496 7.08 -32.62 51.31
N SER A 497 6.56 -31.83 50.37
CA SER A 497 7.15 -30.54 49.98
C SER A 497 7.15 -29.55 51.14
N THR A 498 6.05 -29.48 51.91
CA THR A 498 5.92 -28.64 53.10
C THR A 498 6.90 -29.06 54.19
N ASN A 499 6.99 -30.35 54.50
CA ASN A 499 7.94 -30.87 55.49
C ASN A 499 9.38 -30.50 55.12
N ASN A 500 9.76 -30.74 53.85
CA ASN A 500 11.09 -30.41 53.35
C ASN A 500 11.37 -28.90 53.44
N LEU A 501 10.37 -28.06 53.19
CA LEU A 501 10.49 -26.60 53.31
C LEU A 501 10.81 -26.17 54.75
N TYR A 502 10.08 -26.69 55.74
CA TYR A 502 10.34 -26.38 57.16
C TYR A 502 11.68 -26.91 57.65
N ILE A 503 12.03 -28.15 57.28
CA ILE A 503 13.32 -28.77 57.63
C ILE A 503 14.49 -27.98 57.04
N LYS A 504 14.40 -27.62 55.75
CA LYS A 504 15.44 -26.83 55.05
C LYS A 504 15.70 -25.49 55.74
N ASN A 505 14.65 -24.85 56.24
CA ASN A 505 14.73 -23.53 56.87
C ASN A 505 14.94 -23.58 58.39
N SER A 506 15.04 -24.78 58.99
CA SER A 506 15.07 -24.98 60.44
C SER A 506 13.98 -24.19 61.19
N LYS A 507 12.81 -24.00 60.56
CA LYS A 507 11.70 -23.21 61.13
C LYS A 507 10.77 -24.14 61.91
N LEU A 508 10.32 -23.71 63.08
CA LEU A 508 9.30 -24.44 63.84
C LEU A 508 7.96 -24.41 63.12
N ILE A 509 7.27 -25.55 63.11
CA ILE A 509 5.94 -25.68 62.51
C ILE A 509 4.91 -25.25 63.57
N PRO A 510 3.93 -24.39 63.24
CA PRO A 510 2.81 -24.12 64.14
C PRO A 510 2.12 -25.42 64.57
N MET A 511 1.69 -25.51 65.84
CA MET A 511 1.26 -26.80 66.42
C MET A 511 0.09 -27.44 65.66
N ASP A 512 -0.91 -26.64 65.30
CA ASP A 512 -2.08 -27.11 64.57
C ASP A 512 -1.70 -27.72 63.21
N LEU A 513 -0.74 -27.09 62.51
CA LEU A 513 -0.21 -27.60 61.25
C LEU A 513 0.69 -28.83 61.47
N PHE A 514 1.49 -28.85 62.53
CA PHE A 514 2.36 -29.98 62.85
C PHE A 514 1.56 -31.27 63.07
N GLU A 515 0.43 -31.21 63.78
CA GLU A 515 -0.41 -32.39 64.02
C GLU A 515 -0.95 -32.98 62.71
N VAL A 516 -1.42 -32.12 61.79
CA VAL A 516 -1.90 -32.54 60.47
C VAL A 516 -0.76 -33.14 59.65
N LEU A 517 0.36 -32.44 59.52
CA LEU A 517 1.51 -32.92 58.75
C LEU A 517 2.06 -34.23 59.33
N PHE A 518 2.18 -34.35 60.65
CA PHE A 518 2.71 -35.54 61.32
C PHE A 518 1.87 -36.78 61.07
N LYS A 519 0.54 -36.63 61.07
CA LYS A 519 -0.41 -37.71 60.82
C LYS A 519 -0.43 -38.14 59.35
N GLU A 520 -0.42 -37.19 58.42
CA GLU A 520 -0.55 -37.48 56.98
C GLU A 520 0.79 -37.86 56.31
N SER A 521 1.91 -37.69 57.02
CA SER A 521 3.26 -38.04 56.57
C SER A 521 3.56 -39.53 56.65
N THR A 522 4.57 -39.97 55.88
CA THR A 522 5.17 -41.30 56.07
C THR A 522 6.00 -41.35 57.35
N LEU A 523 6.26 -42.56 57.89
CA LEU A 523 7.09 -42.74 59.09
C LEU A 523 8.41 -41.96 59.02
N GLN A 524 9.13 -42.02 57.89
CA GLN A 524 10.40 -41.31 57.74
C GLN A 524 10.24 -39.79 57.79
N GLU A 525 9.17 -39.25 57.22
CA GLU A 525 8.88 -37.81 57.21
C GLU A 525 8.42 -37.32 58.57
N SER A 526 7.48 -38.03 59.21
CA SER A 526 7.01 -37.75 60.57
C SER A 526 8.18 -37.73 61.55
N LEU A 527 9.13 -38.67 61.42
CA LEU A 527 10.36 -38.68 62.22
C LEU A 527 11.21 -37.42 61.98
N LYS A 528 11.40 -37.00 60.72
CA LYS A 528 12.19 -35.79 60.40
C LYS A 528 11.59 -34.51 60.99
N ILE A 529 10.27 -34.32 60.85
CA ILE A 529 9.61 -33.13 61.41
C ILE A 529 9.48 -33.20 62.94
N LEU A 530 9.39 -34.40 63.53
CA LEU A 530 9.48 -34.56 64.99
C LEU A 530 10.85 -34.17 65.52
N ILE A 531 11.94 -34.59 64.86
CA ILE A 531 13.31 -34.20 65.21
C ILE A 531 13.45 -32.67 65.28
N LEU A 532 12.90 -31.98 64.28
CA LEU A 532 12.88 -30.52 64.19
C LEU A 532 12.11 -29.87 65.35
N GLN A 533 11.02 -30.50 65.82
CA GLN A 533 10.12 -29.94 66.83
C GLN A 533 10.47 -30.29 68.28
N ILE A 534 11.12 -31.44 68.54
CA ILE A 534 11.48 -31.93 69.89
C ILE A 534 12.08 -30.85 70.81
N PRO A 535 12.99 -29.95 70.35
CA PRO A 535 13.53 -28.91 71.20
C PRO A 535 12.46 -28.02 71.87
N ASN A 536 11.28 -27.88 71.25
CA ASN A 536 10.19 -27.00 71.69
C ASN A 536 8.94 -27.74 72.19
N LEU A 537 8.85 -29.05 71.98
CA LEU A 537 7.76 -29.86 72.54
C LEU A 537 7.96 -30.14 74.04
N ASP A 538 6.87 -30.36 74.77
CA ASP A 538 6.92 -30.90 76.12
C ASP A 538 7.06 -32.44 76.10
N PHE A 539 7.27 -33.03 77.27
CA PHE A 539 7.50 -34.48 77.37
C PHE A 539 6.25 -35.30 77.06
N GLU A 540 5.07 -34.74 77.33
CA GLU A 540 3.79 -35.40 77.06
C GLU A 540 3.59 -35.53 75.55
N LYS A 541 3.70 -34.42 74.80
CA LYS A 541 3.55 -34.40 73.35
C LYS A 541 4.63 -35.20 72.62
N ILE A 542 5.88 -35.19 73.10
CA ILE A 542 6.92 -36.09 72.58
C ILE A 542 6.50 -37.56 72.76
N GLY A 543 5.96 -37.90 73.94
CA GLY A 543 5.43 -39.23 74.21
C GLY A 543 4.29 -39.62 73.27
N ASP A 544 3.34 -38.71 73.05
CA ASP A 544 2.20 -38.92 72.16
C ASP A 544 2.63 -39.15 70.71
N CYS A 545 3.57 -38.36 70.19
CA CYS A 545 4.12 -38.54 68.86
C CYS A 545 4.82 -39.90 68.71
N LEU A 546 5.64 -40.29 69.71
CA LEU A 546 6.36 -41.57 69.68
C LEU A 546 5.40 -42.77 69.77
N ASN A 547 4.31 -42.65 70.53
CA ASN A 547 3.27 -43.67 70.67
C ASN A 547 2.47 -43.93 69.39
N GLN A 548 2.48 -43.01 68.43
CA GLN A 548 1.82 -43.21 67.13
C GLN A 548 2.62 -44.13 66.18
N PHE A 549 3.88 -44.40 66.50
CA PHE A 549 4.73 -45.30 65.72
C PHE A 549 4.75 -46.70 66.30
N ASP A 550 5.15 -47.70 65.50
CA ASP A 550 5.40 -49.05 65.98
C ASP A 550 6.70 -49.15 66.81
N SER A 551 6.86 -50.25 67.54
CA SER A 551 8.13 -50.61 68.18
C SER A 551 9.25 -50.67 67.11
N PRO A 552 10.46 -50.13 67.36
CA PRO A 552 10.98 -49.70 68.67
C PRO A 552 10.70 -48.25 69.08
N TYR A 553 10.02 -47.44 68.24
CA TYR A 553 9.81 -46.01 68.50
C TYR A 553 8.81 -45.76 69.64
N SER A 554 7.69 -46.49 69.69
CA SER A 554 6.72 -46.41 70.80
C SER A 554 7.32 -46.75 72.15
N ASP A 555 8.31 -47.63 72.20
CA ASP A 555 8.90 -48.09 73.46
C ASP A 555 9.69 -46.98 74.17
N LEU A 556 10.08 -45.92 73.44
CA LEU A 556 10.80 -44.75 73.96
C LEU A 556 9.96 -43.90 74.91
N SER A 557 8.63 -43.88 74.75
CA SER A 557 7.72 -43.13 75.64
C SER A 557 7.52 -43.82 76.99
N GLN A 558 7.80 -45.12 77.06
CA GLN A 558 7.57 -45.94 78.25
C GLN A 558 8.75 -45.86 79.23
N LYS A 559 8.50 -46.08 80.53
CA LYS A 559 9.58 -46.26 81.50
C LYS A 559 10.00 -47.75 81.52
N GLY A 560 11.30 -48.04 81.53
CA GLY A 560 11.75 -49.42 81.55
C GLY A 560 13.25 -49.61 81.78
N ALA A 561 13.60 -50.72 82.44
CA ALA A 561 14.99 -51.05 82.78
C ALA A 561 15.78 -51.70 81.63
N LYS A 562 15.10 -52.25 80.62
CA LYS A 562 15.74 -52.87 79.46
C LYS A 562 16.08 -51.80 78.41
N PRO A 563 17.32 -51.78 77.89
CA PRO A 563 17.69 -50.92 76.77
C PRO A 563 16.88 -51.25 75.51
N ILE A 564 16.52 -50.24 74.73
CA ILE A 564 15.90 -50.42 73.41
C ILE A 564 16.99 -50.37 72.34
N GLU A 565 16.86 -51.23 71.34
CA GLU A 565 17.80 -51.35 70.24
C GLU A 565 17.25 -50.66 68.98
N PHE A 566 18.06 -49.79 68.39
CA PHE A 566 17.80 -49.14 67.10
C PHE A 566 18.93 -49.43 66.12
N GLU A 567 18.58 -49.54 64.84
CA GLU A 567 19.56 -49.55 63.76
C GLU A 567 20.27 -48.19 63.66
N GLY A 568 21.57 -48.20 63.36
CA GLY A 568 22.45 -47.02 63.27
C GLY A 568 22.23 -46.13 62.05
N SER A 569 20.99 -45.97 61.57
CA SER A 569 20.67 -45.04 60.48
C SER A 569 20.86 -43.59 60.92
N GLU A 570 21.20 -42.71 59.99
CA GLU A 570 21.39 -41.27 60.29
C GLU A 570 20.14 -40.63 60.89
N LEU A 571 18.95 -41.04 60.43
CA LEU A 571 17.68 -40.55 60.97
C LEU A 571 17.47 -40.98 62.43
N ASN A 572 17.76 -42.24 62.78
CA ASN A 572 17.65 -42.72 64.15
C ASN A 572 18.67 -42.06 65.07
N LYS A 573 19.91 -41.84 64.59
CA LYS A 573 20.93 -41.10 65.34
C LYS A 573 20.45 -39.68 65.66
N ALA A 574 19.91 -38.97 64.67
CA ALA A 574 19.40 -37.60 64.83
C ALA A 574 18.22 -37.54 65.81
N LEU A 575 17.29 -38.50 65.75
CA LEU A 575 16.19 -38.61 66.72
C LEU A 575 16.71 -38.78 68.15
N ILE A 576 17.57 -39.77 68.36
CA ILE A 576 18.07 -40.11 69.70
C ILE A 576 18.90 -38.96 70.26
N GLU A 577 19.69 -38.27 69.43
CA GLU A 577 20.42 -37.07 69.81
C GLU A 577 19.48 -35.93 70.21
N SER A 578 18.42 -35.66 69.44
CA SER A 578 17.42 -34.64 69.80
C SER A 578 16.73 -34.96 71.13
N LEU A 579 16.35 -36.23 71.35
CA LEU A 579 15.76 -36.69 72.61
C LEU A 579 16.74 -36.62 73.80
N GLU A 580 18.02 -36.92 73.59
CA GLU A 580 19.07 -36.81 74.62
C GLU A 580 19.31 -35.34 74.99
N ASN A 581 19.41 -34.45 74.00
CA ASN A 581 19.57 -33.01 74.20
C ASN A 581 18.40 -32.40 74.97
N LYS A 582 17.17 -32.86 74.70
CA LYS A 582 15.96 -32.49 75.45
C LYS A 582 15.87 -33.16 76.83
N ARG A 583 16.82 -34.05 77.16
CA ARG A 583 16.83 -34.90 78.37
C ARG A 583 15.58 -35.76 78.51
N TYR A 584 14.99 -36.20 77.40
CA TYR A 584 13.84 -37.11 77.39
C TYR A 584 14.28 -38.53 77.79
N ILE A 585 15.41 -39.00 77.25
CA ILE A 585 16.02 -40.30 77.56
C ILE A 585 17.14 -40.18 78.62
N SER A 586 17.62 -41.31 79.16
CA SER A 586 18.66 -41.31 80.21
C SER A 586 20.07 -41.32 79.65
N SER A 587 20.37 -42.20 78.69
CA SER A 587 21.68 -42.27 78.02
C SER A 587 21.61 -43.10 76.74
N LYS A 588 22.52 -42.84 75.80
CA LYS A 588 22.73 -43.67 74.61
C LYS A 588 24.09 -44.36 74.63
N SER A 589 24.20 -45.54 74.01
CA SER A 589 25.48 -46.21 73.75
C SER A 589 25.52 -46.80 72.34
N LEU A 590 26.67 -46.68 71.68
CA LEU A 590 26.89 -47.17 70.31
C LEU A 590 27.71 -48.45 70.34
N LYS A 591 27.18 -49.55 69.79
CA LYS A 591 27.90 -50.83 69.66
C LYS A 591 27.58 -51.48 68.31
N LYS A 592 28.61 -51.84 67.54
CA LYS A 592 28.49 -52.60 66.27
C LYS A 592 27.39 -52.09 65.34
N ASN A 593 27.38 -50.78 65.05
CA ASN A 593 26.42 -50.12 64.16
C ASN A 593 24.95 -50.10 64.67
N LYS A 594 24.73 -50.38 65.95
CA LYS A 594 23.43 -50.29 66.63
C LYS A 594 23.49 -49.28 67.77
N ILE A 595 22.34 -48.67 68.06
CA ILE A 595 22.16 -47.67 69.10
C ILE A 595 21.33 -48.31 70.22
N PHE A 596 21.89 -48.38 71.42
CA PHE A 596 21.21 -48.88 72.61
C PHE A 596 20.83 -47.71 73.51
N ILE A 597 19.54 -47.58 73.82
CA ILE A 597 18.99 -46.45 74.56
C ILE A 597 18.51 -46.89 75.92
N ASN A 598 19.02 -46.24 76.98
CA ASN A 598 18.51 -46.38 78.34
C ASN A 598 17.43 -45.31 78.57
N ARG A 599 16.25 -45.77 78.98
CA ARG A 599 15.12 -44.91 79.33
C ARG A 599 15.23 -44.46 80.78
N LYS A 600 14.58 -43.34 81.12
CA LYS A 600 14.51 -42.88 82.52
C LYS A 600 13.73 -43.91 83.34
N ARG A 601 14.30 -44.28 84.49
CA ARG A 601 13.64 -45.18 85.46
C ARG A 601 12.52 -44.41 86.17
N ALA A 602 11.53 -45.16 86.65
CA ALA A 602 10.40 -44.58 87.39
C ALA A 602 10.85 -43.80 88.61
#